data_AF-A0A7W8EJQ6-F1
#
_entry.id   AF-A0A7W8EJQ6-F1
#
_cell.length_a   1.000
_cell.length_b   1.000
_cell.length_c   1.000
_cell.angle_alpha   90.00
_cell.angle_beta   90.00
_cell.angle_gamma   90.00
#
_symmetry.space_group_name_H-M   'P 1'
#
loop_
_entity.id
_entity.type
_entity.pdbx_description
1 polymer ?
#
loop_
_entity_poly.entity_id
_entity_poly.type
_entity_poly.pdbx_seq_one_letter_code
_entity_poly.pdbx_strand_id
1 'polypeptide(L)'
;MAGHLHAYLWTGIGEELRLEEERRTGTPEFPSSPLPPIRTADWLARPRRQVAATFESTADAVAWLGREYTLACRKLLLPADEERIGRAVRLANATESLTGGVDVHWGFWLSGGRFTSLAVVCCPNRTAAHPCPLMIGAT
;
A
#
# COMPACT_ATOMS: atom_id res chain seq x y z
N MET A 1 5.79 3.73 -22.16
CA MET A 1 5.97 4.69 -21.04
C MET A 1 6.57 3.92 -19.89
N ALA A 2 7.66 4.42 -19.31
CA ALA A 2 8.13 3.89 -18.03
C ALA A 2 7.03 4.16 -16.99
N GLY A 3 6.56 3.11 -16.32
CA GLY A 3 5.54 3.25 -15.27
C GLY A 3 6.19 3.67 -13.95
N HIS A 4 5.45 4.38 -13.12
CA HIS A 4 5.83 4.64 -11.74
C HIS A 4 5.25 3.57 -10.81
N LEU A 5 5.88 3.41 -9.66
CA LEU A 5 5.38 2.61 -8.55
C LEU A 5 5.16 3.54 -7.36
N HIS A 6 3.93 3.70 -6.91
CA HIS A 6 3.60 4.57 -5.77
C HIS A 6 3.35 3.73 -4.53
N ALA A 7 4.13 3.99 -3.49
CA ALA A 7 4.01 3.31 -2.21
C ALA A 7 3.11 4.09 -1.25
N TYR A 8 2.35 3.35 -0.45
CA TYR A 8 1.44 3.87 0.57
C TYR A 8 1.62 3.06 1.85
N LEU A 9 1.62 3.76 2.98
CA LEU A 9 1.76 3.19 4.31
C LEU A 9 0.67 3.80 5.20
N TRP A 10 -0.02 2.94 5.92
CA TRP A 10 -0.88 3.36 7.02
C TRP A 10 -0.69 2.43 8.21
N THR A 11 -0.55 2.98 9.40
CA THR A 11 -0.60 2.26 10.66
C THR A 11 -1.54 2.97 11.61
N GLY A 12 -2.61 2.32 12.04
CA GLY A 12 -3.63 2.94 12.89
C GLY A 12 -4.41 1.92 13.69
N ILE A 13 -5.57 2.32 14.19
CA ILE A 13 -6.47 1.42 14.93
C ILE A 13 -7.23 0.58 13.92
N GLY A 14 -7.12 -0.74 13.99
CA GLY A 14 -7.71 -1.60 12.96
C GLY A 14 -9.24 -1.51 12.88
N GLU A 15 -9.89 -1.09 13.96
CA GLU A 15 -11.33 -0.79 14.02
C GLU A 15 -11.75 0.31 13.04
N GLU A 16 -10.88 1.29 12.79
CA GLU A 16 -11.15 2.40 11.86
C GLU A 16 -11.35 1.89 10.42
N LEU A 17 -10.84 0.70 10.09
CA LEU A 17 -11.10 0.09 8.79
C LEU A 17 -12.58 -0.25 8.55
N ARG A 18 -13.44 -0.22 9.59
CA ARG A 18 -14.90 -0.36 9.44
C ARG A 18 -15.59 0.89 8.90
N LEU A 19 -14.90 2.03 8.85
CA LEU A 19 -15.39 3.28 8.27
C LEU A 19 -15.36 3.19 6.73
N GLU A 20 -16.27 2.40 6.16
CA GLU A 20 -16.24 2.09 4.73
C GLU A 20 -16.44 3.33 3.83
N GLU A 21 -17.21 4.31 4.29
CA GLU A 21 -17.45 5.57 3.56
C GLU A 21 -16.13 6.30 3.29
N GLU A 22 -15.19 6.29 4.23
CA GLU A 22 -13.87 6.88 4.06
C GLU A 22 -12.94 6.11 3.11
N ARG A 23 -13.25 4.85 2.82
CA ARG A 23 -12.41 3.89 2.09
C ARG A 23 -12.92 3.58 0.69
N ARG A 24 -14.13 4.02 0.35
CA ARG A 24 -14.77 3.83 -0.97
C ARG A 24 -14.62 5.06 -1.85
N THR A 25 -14.08 4.89 -3.05
CA THR A 25 -14.05 5.96 -4.04
C THR A 25 -15.47 6.45 -4.36
N GLY A 26 -15.64 7.77 -4.50
CA GLY A 26 -16.92 8.40 -4.84
C GLY A 26 -17.66 9.01 -3.64
N THR A 27 -17.19 8.80 -2.42
CA THR A 27 -17.67 9.52 -1.24
C THR A 27 -16.90 10.83 -1.03
N PRO A 28 -17.48 11.84 -0.35
CA PRO A 28 -16.80 13.08 -0.03
C PRO A 28 -15.57 12.91 0.89
N GLU A 29 -15.59 11.91 1.78
CA GLU A 29 -14.57 11.69 2.80
C GLU A 29 -13.33 10.99 2.22
N PHE A 30 -13.51 10.25 1.13
CA PHE A 30 -12.48 9.44 0.52
C PHE A 30 -11.22 10.26 0.21
N PRO A 31 -11.20 11.36 -0.55
CA PRO A 31 -9.95 12.02 -0.92
C PRO A 31 -9.04 12.44 0.25
N SER A 32 -9.60 12.70 1.44
CA SER A 32 -8.85 13.15 2.62
C SER A 32 -8.51 12.06 3.63
N SER A 33 -9.22 10.93 3.65
CA SER A 33 -9.03 9.91 4.68
C SER A 33 -7.60 9.34 4.68
N PRO A 34 -6.95 9.05 5.81
CA PRO A 34 -5.68 8.35 5.80
C PRO A 34 -5.86 6.83 5.62
N LEU A 35 -7.10 6.32 5.71
CA LEU A 35 -7.38 4.89 5.75
C LEU A 35 -7.08 4.21 4.41
N PRO A 36 -6.57 2.96 4.44
CA PRO A 36 -6.40 2.16 3.24
C PRO A 36 -7.73 2.00 2.48
N PRO A 37 -7.77 2.23 1.17
CA PRO A 37 -8.98 2.07 0.36
C PRO A 37 -9.45 0.61 0.34
N ILE A 38 -10.67 0.38 -0.13
CA ILE A 38 -11.20 -0.99 -0.32
C ILE A 38 -10.43 -1.73 -1.41
N ARG A 39 -10.14 -1.07 -2.55
CA ARG A 39 -9.30 -1.64 -3.61
C ARG A 39 -7.93 -0.97 -3.58
N THR A 40 -6.87 -1.77 -3.66
CA THR A 40 -5.48 -1.27 -3.65
C THR A 40 -5.23 -0.19 -4.71
N ALA A 41 -5.75 -0.37 -5.93
CA ALA A 41 -5.57 0.58 -7.02
C ALA A 41 -6.19 1.97 -6.73
N ASP A 42 -7.21 2.04 -5.87
CA ASP A 42 -7.88 3.30 -5.53
C ASP A 42 -6.99 4.25 -4.70
N TRP A 43 -5.83 3.80 -4.22
CA TRP A 43 -4.82 4.69 -3.68
C TRP A 43 -4.41 5.79 -4.67
N LEU A 44 -4.39 5.51 -5.99
CA LEU A 44 -4.02 6.51 -7.01
C LEU A 44 -5.04 7.65 -7.14
N ALA A 45 -6.28 7.44 -6.67
CA ALA A 45 -7.29 8.51 -6.61
C ALA A 45 -7.05 9.48 -5.44
N ARG A 46 -6.09 9.18 -4.55
CA ARG A 46 -5.74 10.06 -3.42
C ARG A 46 -4.76 11.14 -3.85
N PRO A 47 -4.78 12.31 -3.16
CA PRO A 47 -3.83 13.37 -3.43
C PRO A 47 -2.39 12.92 -3.20
N ARG A 48 -1.44 13.49 -3.97
CA ARG A 48 -0.01 13.17 -3.91
C ARG A 48 0.60 13.18 -2.50
N ARG A 49 0.09 14.04 -1.60
CA ARG A 49 0.57 14.11 -0.20
C ARG A 49 0.41 12.81 0.59
N GLN A 50 -0.43 11.87 0.13
CA GLN A 50 -0.61 10.56 0.75
C GLN A 50 0.36 9.49 0.20
N VAL A 51 1.11 9.81 -0.85
CA VAL A 51 2.14 8.91 -1.39
C VAL A 51 3.34 8.91 -0.44
N ALA A 52 3.66 7.75 0.14
CA ALA A 52 4.78 7.59 1.04
C ALA A 52 6.12 7.62 0.30
N ALA A 53 6.17 7.04 -0.91
CA ALA A 53 7.32 7.08 -1.80
C ALA A 53 6.90 6.81 -3.25
N THR A 54 7.71 7.25 -4.20
CA THR A 54 7.55 6.90 -5.63
C THR A 54 8.85 6.31 -6.15
N PHE A 55 8.74 5.25 -6.95
CA PHE A 55 9.88 4.54 -7.52
C PHE A 55 9.73 4.39 -9.02
N GLU A 56 10.86 4.37 -9.72
CA GLU A 56 10.95 4.07 -11.15
C GLU A 56 11.40 2.62 -11.41
N SER A 57 11.81 1.90 -10.35
CA SER A 57 12.27 0.51 -10.43
C SER A 57 11.53 -0.40 -9.45
N THR A 58 11.24 -1.63 -9.88
CA THR A 58 10.68 -2.68 -9.02
C THR A 58 11.63 -2.99 -7.86
N ALA A 59 12.94 -2.97 -8.09
CA ALA A 59 13.94 -3.28 -7.06
C ALA A 59 13.86 -2.30 -5.88
N ASP A 60 13.75 -1.00 -6.15
CA ASP A 60 13.65 0.03 -5.10
C ASP A 60 12.33 -0.07 -4.33
N ALA A 61 11.23 -0.35 -5.04
CA ALA A 61 9.92 -0.55 -4.42
C ALA A 61 9.89 -1.80 -3.52
N VAL A 62 10.49 -2.90 -3.96
CA VAL A 62 10.63 -4.13 -3.15
C VAL A 62 11.56 -3.90 -1.97
N ALA A 63 12.64 -3.14 -2.14
CA ALA A 63 13.52 -2.76 -1.04
C ALA A 63 12.79 -1.92 0.01
N TRP A 64 11.92 -0.99 -0.42
CA TRP A 64 11.04 -0.23 0.48
C TRP A 64 10.08 -1.15 1.24
N LEU A 65 9.35 -2.02 0.54
CA LEU A 65 8.47 -3.02 1.14
C LEU A 65 9.21 -3.88 2.19
N GLY A 66 10.43 -4.31 1.87
CA GLY A 66 11.26 -5.11 2.76
C GLY A 66 11.72 -4.39 4.02
N ARG A 67 11.87 -3.06 4.00
CA ARG A 67 12.16 -2.25 5.20
C ARG A 67 10.91 -2.09 6.06
N GLU A 68 9.79 -1.71 5.46
CA GLU A 68 8.52 -1.52 6.18
C GLU A 68 8.01 -2.82 6.80
N TYR A 69 8.18 -3.94 6.08
CA TYR A 69 7.90 -5.27 6.63
C TYR A 69 8.72 -5.55 7.89
N THR A 70 10.03 -5.30 7.88
CA THR A 70 10.89 -5.49 9.06
C THR A 70 10.46 -4.61 10.24
N LEU A 71 9.94 -3.41 9.98
CA LEU A 71 9.38 -2.55 11.03
C LEU A 71 8.07 -3.11 11.59
N ALA A 72 7.16 -3.57 10.71
CA ALA A 72 5.91 -4.21 11.10
C ALA A 72 6.13 -5.47 11.95
N CYS A 73 7.11 -6.31 11.59
CA CYS A 73 7.45 -7.54 12.31
C CYS A 73 7.70 -7.34 13.81
N ARG A 74 8.20 -6.16 14.21
CA ARG A 74 8.50 -5.85 15.63
C ARG A 74 7.26 -5.79 16.51
N LYS A 75 6.07 -5.65 15.93
CA LYS A 75 4.81 -5.43 16.67
C LYS A 75 3.69 -6.37 16.23
N LEU A 76 3.99 -7.44 15.51
CA LEU A 76 2.97 -8.38 15.04
C LEU A 76 2.18 -8.96 16.20
N LEU A 77 0.87 -9.09 16.00
CA LEU A 77 0.00 -9.79 16.93
C LEU A 77 0.35 -11.29 16.99
N LEU A 78 0.68 -11.89 15.84
CA LEU A 78 0.97 -13.32 15.67
C LEU A 78 2.28 -13.50 14.87
N PRO A 79 3.47 -13.30 15.48
CA PRO A 79 4.74 -13.36 14.77
C PRO A 79 5.08 -14.74 14.21
N ALA A 80 4.68 -15.83 14.88
CA ALA A 80 4.94 -17.20 14.43
C ALA A 80 4.21 -17.55 13.13
N ASP A 81 2.98 -17.06 12.95
CA ASP A 81 2.20 -17.27 11.73
C ASP A 81 2.86 -16.58 10.53
N GLU A 82 3.41 -15.38 10.76
CA GLU A 82 4.13 -14.63 9.75
C GLU A 82 5.48 -15.26 9.41
N GLU A 83 6.21 -15.77 10.40
CA GLU A 83 7.49 -16.46 10.20
C GLU A 83 7.36 -17.68 9.28
N ARG A 84 6.23 -18.40 9.34
CA ARG A 84 5.93 -19.53 8.46
C ARG A 84 5.82 -19.16 6.97
N ILE A 85 5.44 -17.91 6.67
CA ILE A 85 5.46 -17.37 5.29
C ILE A 85 6.87 -16.86 4.99
N GLY A 86 7.39 -16.01 5.88
CA GLY A 86 8.75 -15.51 5.84
C GLY A 86 8.98 -14.39 4.84
N ARG A 87 9.96 -13.54 5.19
CA ARG A 87 10.33 -12.34 4.41
C ARG A 87 10.74 -12.66 2.97
N ALA A 88 11.49 -13.75 2.77
CA ALA A 88 12.01 -14.11 1.46
C ALA A 88 10.89 -14.40 0.45
N VAL A 89 9.88 -15.18 0.84
CA VAL A 89 8.72 -15.50 0.00
C VAL A 89 7.93 -14.24 -0.34
N ARG A 90 7.69 -13.36 0.64
CA ARG A 90 7.00 -12.09 0.39
C ARG A 90 7.71 -11.22 -0.63
N LEU A 91 9.03 -11.06 -0.50
CA LEU A 91 9.81 -10.22 -1.41
C LEU A 91 9.91 -10.83 -2.81
N ALA A 92 10.01 -12.16 -2.92
CA ALA A 92 9.96 -12.85 -4.21
C ALA A 92 8.62 -12.61 -4.91
N ASN A 93 7.50 -12.83 -4.21
CA ASN A 93 6.16 -12.61 -4.76
C ASN A 93 5.90 -11.15 -5.13
N ALA A 94 6.39 -10.19 -4.32
CA ALA A 94 6.29 -8.77 -4.65
C ALA A 94 7.11 -8.40 -5.89
N THR A 95 8.32 -8.96 -6.03
CA THR A 95 9.15 -8.74 -7.22
C THR A 95 8.45 -9.23 -8.47
N GLU A 96 7.91 -10.46 -8.44
CA GLU A 96 7.16 -11.05 -9.55
C GLU A 96 5.91 -10.20 -9.89
N SER A 97 5.12 -9.87 -8.86
CA SER A 97 3.88 -9.09 -9.03
C SER A 97 4.14 -7.72 -9.68
N LEU A 98 5.06 -6.93 -9.11
CA LEU A 98 5.34 -5.58 -9.59
C LEU A 98 5.96 -5.59 -10.98
N THR A 99 6.85 -6.55 -11.27
CA THR A 99 7.40 -6.74 -12.62
C THR A 99 6.30 -7.09 -13.64
N GLY A 100 5.30 -7.86 -13.22
CA GLY A 100 4.11 -8.18 -14.02
C GLY A 100 3.05 -7.08 -14.06
N GLY A 101 3.31 -5.89 -13.50
CA GLY A 101 2.35 -4.78 -13.46
C GLY A 101 1.16 -5.03 -12.54
N VAL A 102 1.36 -5.81 -11.48
CA VAL A 102 0.36 -6.14 -10.46
C VAL A 102 0.71 -5.43 -9.15
N ASP A 103 -0.27 -4.71 -8.60
CA ASP A 103 -0.12 -4.05 -7.30
C ASP A 103 0.21 -5.06 -6.19
N VAL A 104 0.97 -4.62 -5.20
CA VAL A 104 1.25 -5.38 -3.99
C VAL A 104 0.55 -4.72 -2.81
N HIS A 105 -0.13 -5.52 -1.98
CA HIS A 105 -0.68 -5.09 -0.71
C HIS A 105 -0.40 -6.13 0.38
N TRP A 106 0.13 -5.69 1.51
CA TRP A 106 0.28 -6.48 2.71
C TRP A 106 -0.42 -5.81 3.88
N GLY A 107 -1.21 -6.59 4.60
CA GLY A 107 -1.90 -6.16 5.81
C GLY A 107 -1.48 -7.02 7.00
N PHE A 108 -1.12 -6.39 8.12
CA PHE A 108 -0.72 -7.09 9.33
C PHE A 108 -1.46 -6.55 10.55
N TRP A 109 -2.06 -7.46 11.32
CA TRP A 109 -2.51 -7.14 12.68
C TRP A 109 -1.31 -7.01 13.61
N LEU A 110 -1.30 -5.92 14.37
CA LEU A 110 -0.30 -5.59 15.35
C LEU A 110 -0.89 -5.68 16.76
N SER A 111 -0.04 -5.83 17.77
CA SER A 111 -0.46 -5.80 19.16
C SER A 111 -1.19 -4.50 19.50
N GLY A 112 -2.15 -4.57 20.43
CA GLY A 112 -2.93 -3.40 20.89
C GLY A 112 -4.03 -2.95 19.92
N GLY A 113 -4.60 -3.88 19.15
CA GLY A 113 -5.72 -3.58 18.23
C GLY A 113 -5.35 -2.74 17.01
N ARG A 114 -4.05 -2.66 16.71
CA ARG A 114 -3.53 -1.87 15.60
C ARG A 114 -3.42 -2.72 14.34
N PHE A 115 -3.43 -2.05 13.20
CA PHE A 115 -3.20 -2.67 11.91
C PHE A 115 -2.22 -1.83 11.10
N THR A 116 -1.38 -2.47 10.30
CA THR A 116 -0.56 -1.78 9.30
C THR A 116 -0.86 -2.30 7.90
N SER A 117 -0.99 -1.37 6.97
CA SER A 117 -1.22 -1.59 5.55
C SER A 117 -0.03 -1.05 4.77
N LEU A 118 0.61 -1.91 3.99
CA LEU A 118 1.71 -1.57 3.08
C LEU A 118 1.22 -1.83 1.65
N ALA A 119 1.27 -0.83 0.78
CA ALA A 119 0.89 -0.98 -0.61
C ALA A 119 1.95 -0.41 -1.55
N VAL A 120 2.14 -1.05 -2.70
CA VAL A 120 2.82 -0.48 -3.86
C VAL A 120 1.89 -0.66 -5.06
N VAL A 121 1.54 0.46 -5.70
CA VAL A 121 0.57 0.50 -6.80
C VAL A 121 1.27 0.85 -8.10
N CYS A 122 1.04 0.05 -9.14
CA CYS A 122 1.56 0.29 -10.48
C CYS A 122 0.79 1.42 -11.14
N CYS A 123 1.52 2.35 -11.77
CA CYS A 123 0.95 3.51 -12.45
C CYS A 123 1.57 3.67 -13.86
N PRO A 124 0.81 3.58 -14.96
CA PRO A 124 -0.65 3.43 -14.99
C PRO A 124 -1.09 2.07 -14.45
N ASN A 125 -2.22 2.06 -13.75
CA ASN A 125 -2.80 0.83 -13.21
C ASN A 125 -3.61 0.12 -14.30
N ARG A 126 -3.53 -1.21 -14.36
CA ARG A 126 -4.20 -2.01 -15.40
C ARG A 126 -5.70 -2.24 -15.16
N THR A 127 -6.18 -2.07 -13.93
CA THR A 127 -7.58 -2.36 -13.53
C THR A 127 -8.37 -1.12 -13.11
N ALA A 128 -7.70 0.01 -12.85
CA ALA A 128 -8.34 1.28 -12.51
C ALA A 128 -7.76 2.44 -13.32
N ALA A 129 -8.65 3.26 -13.89
CA ALA A 129 -8.28 4.43 -14.70
C ALA A 129 -8.08 5.69 -13.85
N HIS A 130 -7.16 5.62 -12.88
CA HIS A 130 -6.81 6.77 -12.04
C HIS A 130 -5.62 7.54 -12.61
N PRO A 131 -5.59 8.88 -12.49
CA PRO A 131 -4.44 9.65 -12.92
C PRO A 131 -3.22 9.36 -12.04
N CYS A 132 -2.03 9.56 -12.61
CA CYS A 132 -0.78 9.48 -11.85
C CYS A 132 -0.76 10.55 -10.75
N PRO A 133 -0.46 10.22 -9.48
CA PRO A 133 -0.33 11.19 -8.40
C PRO A 133 0.68 12.31 -8.68
N LEU A 134 1.69 12.09 -9.53
CA LEU A 134 2.62 13.16 -9.93
C LEU A 134 2.00 14.18 -10.90
N MET A 135 0.91 13.82 -11.57
CA MET A 135 0.14 14.69 -12.47
C MET A 135 -0.98 15.45 -11.75
N ILE A 136 -1.38 14.98 -10.55
CA ILE A 136 -2.35 15.69 -9.70
C ILE A 136 -1.60 16.83 -9.01
N GLY A 137 -1.78 18.04 -9.54
CA GLY A 137 -1.05 19.23 -9.16
C GLY A 137 -1.07 19.52 -7.66
N ALA A 138 0.11 19.91 -7.15
CA ALA A 138 0.23 20.73 -5.96
C ALA A 138 -0.65 21.98 -6.16
N THR A 139 -1.78 22.00 -5.45
CA THR A 139 -2.53 23.23 -5.18
C THR A 139 -2.26 23.61 -3.74
#